data_AF-A0A0G0NHT3-F1
#
_entry.id   AF-A0A0G0NHT3-F1
#
_cell.length_a   1.000
_cell.length_b   1.000
_cell.length_c   1.000
_cell.angle_alpha   90.00
_cell.angle_beta   90.00
_cell.angle_gamma   90.00
#
_symmetry.space_group_name_H-M   'P 1'
#
loop_
_entity.id
_entity.type
_entity.pdbx_description
1 polymer ?
#
loop_
_entity_poly.entity_id
_entity_poly.type
_entity_poly.pdbx_seq_one_letter_code
_entity_poly.pdbx_strand_id
1 'polypeptide(L)'
;MAEVQKGFFWHVHHEVLIEWCYYSYDGRASFIRTDKPKSEQETRLRLFKPVKGTLPREVVEAGQALDKASQAYVKAWQAYVETGRAYDEASQAYQAYDEAWQVLNEALRKNMPAIEALHKEECHNCPWDGKTIFPGS
;
A
#
# COMPACT_ATOMS: atom_id res chain seq x y z
N MET A 1 -18.10 -5.49 -13.92
CA MET A 1 -17.49 -5.28 -12.58
C MET A 1 -16.64 -4.03 -12.69
N ALA A 2 -16.77 -3.07 -11.78
CA ALA A 2 -15.90 -1.89 -11.79
C ALA A 2 -14.43 -2.33 -11.66
N GLU A 3 -13.55 -1.68 -12.42
CA GLU A 3 -12.11 -1.97 -12.37
C GLU A 3 -11.59 -1.75 -10.95
N VAL A 4 -10.86 -2.73 -10.42
CA VAL A 4 -10.28 -2.63 -9.08
C VAL A 4 -9.15 -1.62 -9.15
N GLN A 5 -9.37 -0.40 -8.63
CA GLN A 5 -8.32 0.59 -8.55
C GLN A 5 -7.26 0.13 -7.53
N LYS A 6 -6.11 -0.32 -8.05
CA LYS A 6 -4.89 -0.67 -7.31
C LYS A 6 -3.75 0.26 -7.69
N GLY A 7 -2.73 0.35 -6.84
CA GLY A 7 -1.56 1.18 -7.06
C GLY A 7 -1.18 1.94 -5.80
N PHE A 8 -0.43 3.03 -5.95
CA PHE A 8 -0.04 3.87 -4.83
C PHE A 8 -1.17 4.81 -4.38
N PHE A 9 -1.37 4.85 -3.07
CA PHE A 9 -2.32 5.73 -2.41
C PHE A 9 -1.63 6.45 -1.25
N TRP A 10 -2.08 7.66 -0.97
CA TRP A 10 -1.74 8.39 0.25
C TRP A 10 -2.49 7.78 1.43
N HIS A 11 -1.81 7.62 2.57
CA HIS A 11 -2.41 7.30 3.85
C HIS A 11 -3.41 6.13 3.84
N VAL A 12 -3.06 5.01 3.18
CA VAL A 12 -3.91 3.81 3.26
C VAL A 12 -3.98 3.38 4.73
N HIS A 13 -2.85 3.31 5.41
CA HIS A 13 -2.65 3.27 6.86
C HIS A 13 -2.30 4.67 7.39
N HIS A 14 -2.67 4.95 8.65
CA HIS A 14 -2.54 6.31 9.20
C HIS A 14 -1.10 6.69 9.53
N GLU A 15 -0.25 5.70 9.65
CA GLU A 15 1.15 5.75 10.03
C GLU A 15 2.11 5.65 8.84
N VAL A 16 1.55 5.63 7.63
CA VAL A 16 2.30 5.48 6.38
C VAL A 16 1.92 6.62 5.45
N LEU A 17 2.93 7.31 4.89
CA LEU A 17 2.70 8.41 3.96
C LEU A 17 2.10 7.90 2.65
N ILE A 18 2.75 6.89 2.05
CA ILE A 18 2.42 6.30 0.76
C ILE A 18 2.60 4.80 0.83
N GLU A 19 1.66 4.04 0.27
CA GLU A 19 1.80 2.59 0.13
C GLU A 19 0.98 2.05 -1.03
N TRP A 20 1.29 0.83 -1.44
CA TRP A 20 0.52 0.12 -2.43
C TRP A 20 -0.79 -0.37 -1.80
N CYS A 21 -1.93 0.06 -2.35
CA CYS A 21 -3.25 -0.42 -1.93
C CYS A 21 -3.53 -1.77 -2.62
N TYR A 22 -3.32 -2.86 -1.88
CA TYR A 22 -3.62 -4.22 -2.34
C TYR A 22 -5.12 -4.54 -2.35
N TYR A 23 -5.88 -3.84 -1.51
CA TYR A 23 -7.34 -3.88 -1.51
C TYR A 23 -7.90 -3.06 -2.68
N SER A 24 -9.15 -3.32 -3.06
CA SER A 24 -9.88 -2.32 -3.85
C SER A 24 -10.02 -1.03 -3.05
N TYR A 25 -10.04 0.13 -3.73
CA TYR A 25 -10.36 1.41 -3.09
C TYR A 25 -11.64 1.29 -2.23
N ASP A 26 -12.70 0.72 -2.80
CA ASP A 26 -13.97 0.52 -2.10
C ASP A 26 -13.84 -0.42 -0.90
N GLY A 27 -13.02 -1.47 -1.00
CA GLY A 27 -12.75 -2.40 0.08
C GLY A 27 -12.08 -1.70 1.26
N ARG A 28 -11.05 -0.90 1.01
CA ARG A 28 -10.40 -0.12 2.06
C ARG A 28 -11.32 0.95 2.64
N ALA A 29 -12.06 1.68 1.80
CA ALA A 29 -13.00 2.69 2.25
C ALA A 29 -14.13 2.08 3.09
N SER A 30 -14.63 0.90 2.72
CA SER A 30 -15.61 0.14 3.50
C SER A 30 -15.05 -0.24 4.87
N PHE A 31 -13.86 -0.84 4.91
CA PHE A 31 -13.16 -1.21 6.15
C PHE A 31 -12.95 -0.01 7.08
N ILE A 32 -12.62 1.18 6.53
CA ILE A 32 -12.51 2.39 7.36
C ILE A 32 -13.86 2.75 8.02
N ARG A 33 -14.98 2.60 7.32
CA ARG A 33 -16.32 2.93 7.84
C ARG A 33 -16.80 1.93 8.90
N THR A 34 -16.44 0.66 8.77
CA THR A 34 -16.93 -0.44 9.62
C THR A 34 -16.03 -0.72 10.81
N ASP A 35 -14.70 -0.69 10.63
CA ASP A 35 -13.76 -1.26 11.60
C ASP A 35 -12.89 -0.22 12.31
N LYS A 36 -12.73 0.99 11.75
CA LYS A 36 -11.89 2.04 12.38
C LYS A 36 -12.67 2.85 13.43
N PRO A 37 -12.00 3.40 14.46
CA PRO A 37 -12.64 4.26 15.45
C PRO A 37 -13.43 5.40 14.81
N LYS A 38 -14.64 5.68 15.31
CA LYS A 38 -15.55 6.67 14.70
C LYS A 38 -14.94 8.05 14.57
N SER A 39 -14.13 8.46 15.55
CA SER A 39 -13.37 9.72 15.56
C SER A 39 -12.29 9.81 14.48
N GLU A 40 -11.88 8.70 13.88
CA GLU A 40 -10.81 8.65 12.87
C GLU A 40 -11.33 8.52 11.44
N GLN A 41 -12.58 8.08 11.26
CA GLN A 41 -13.10 7.67 9.95
C GLN A 41 -13.11 8.82 8.94
N GLU A 42 -13.53 10.02 9.35
CA GLU A 42 -13.57 11.19 8.47
C GLU A 42 -12.18 11.54 7.94
N THR A 43 -11.19 11.68 8.83
CA THR A 43 -9.81 11.99 8.45
C THR A 43 -9.21 10.91 7.57
N ARG A 44 -9.37 9.62 7.93
CA ARG A 44 -8.87 8.50 7.11
C ARG A 44 -9.49 8.49 5.72
N LEU A 45 -10.81 8.61 5.60
CA LEU A 45 -11.49 8.62 4.30
C LEU A 45 -11.12 9.85 3.47
N ARG A 46 -10.97 11.01 4.10
CA ARG A 46 -10.56 12.24 3.42
C ARG A 46 -9.15 12.14 2.87
N LEU A 47 -8.22 11.49 3.59
CA LEU A 47 -6.79 11.44 3.24
C LEU A 47 -6.40 10.20 2.42
N PHE A 48 -7.18 9.12 2.49
CA PHE A 48 -7.02 7.93 1.65
C PHE A 48 -7.39 8.26 0.20
N LYS A 49 -6.39 8.61 -0.62
CA LYS A 49 -6.56 9.03 -2.01
C LYS A 49 -5.53 8.38 -2.93
N PRO A 50 -5.88 8.07 -4.19
CA PRO A 50 -4.89 7.61 -5.16
C PRO A 50 -3.88 8.73 -5.43
N VAL A 51 -2.61 8.37 -5.61
CA VAL A 51 -1.59 9.30 -6.10
C VAL A 51 -1.93 9.69 -7.54
N LYS A 52 -1.96 10.98 -7.85
CA LYS A 52 -2.36 11.47 -9.19
C LYS A 52 -1.17 11.88 -10.07
N GLY A 53 -0.11 12.37 -9.44
CA GLY A 53 1.08 12.87 -10.07
C GLY A 53 2.06 11.76 -10.43
N THR A 54 3.23 12.18 -10.92
CA THR A 54 4.26 11.25 -11.38
C THR A 54 5.19 10.90 -10.23
N LEU A 55 5.14 9.65 -9.79
CA LEU A 55 6.13 9.10 -8.88
C LEU A 55 7.44 8.79 -9.62
N PRO A 56 8.58 8.78 -8.91
CA PRO A 56 9.85 8.32 -9.48
C PRO A 56 9.71 6.91 -10.07
N ARG A 57 10.29 6.72 -11.26
CA ARG A 57 10.13 5.48 -12.05
C ARG A 57 10.48 4.23 -11.25
N GLU A 58 11.57 4.29 -10.48
CA GLU A 58 12.06 3.22 -9.61
C GLU A 58 10.99 2.78 -8.58
N VAL A 59 10.25 3.72 -8.00
CA VAL A 59 9.16 3.44 -7.04
C VAL A 59 7.99 2.75 -7.75
N VAL A 60 7.62 3.23 -8.94
CA VAL A 60 6.53 2.64 -9.74
C VAL A 60 6.86 1.21 -10.15
N GLU A 61 8.06 0.98 -10.69
CA GLU A 61 8.54 -0.34 -11.11
C GLU A 61 8.62 -1.31 -9.92
N ALA A 62 9.16 -0.87 -8.79
CA ALA A 62 9.25 -1.69 -7.58
C ALA A 62 7.86 -2.06 -7.01
N GLY A 63 6.92 -1.10 -6.99
CA GLY A 63 5.54 -1.37 -6.55
C GLY A 63 4.83 -2.40 -7.43
N GLN A 64 4.98 -2.28 -8.75
CA GLN A 64 4.44 -3.26 -9.70
C GLN A 64 5.08 -4.65 -9.56
N ALA A 65 6.39 -4.72 -9.29
CA ALA A 65 7.08 -5.98 -9.06
C ALA A 65 6.57 -6.67 -7.79
N LEU A 66 6.42 -5.91 -6.71
CA LEU A 66 5.87 -6.41 -5.45
C LEU A 66 4.41 -6.88 -5.58
N ASP A 67 3.56 -6.15 -6.31
CA ASP A 67 2.17 -6.58 -6.57
C ASP A 67 2.11 -7.94 -7.29
N LYS A 68 2.98 -8.14 -8.30
CA LYS A 68 3.10 -9.43 -8.99
C LYS A 68 3.59 -10.54 -8.07
N ALA A 69 4.63 -10.27 -7.27
CA ALA A 69 5.18 -11.25 -6.32
C ALA A 69 4.15 -11.62 -5.24
N SER A 70 3.38 -10.64 -4.75
CA SER A 70 2.29 -10.84 -3.80
C SER A 70 1.19 -11.75 -4.37
N GLN A 71 0.76 -11.51 -5.61
CA GLN A 71 -0.22 -12.37 -6.28
C GLN A 71 0.28 -13.81 -6.45
N ALA A 72 1.55 -13.99 -6.81
CA ALA A 72 2.16 -15.31 -6.93
C ALA A 72 2.20 -16.04 -5.57
N TYR A 73 2.63 -15.33 -4.51
CA TYR A 73 2.66 -15.86 -3.16
C TYR A 73 1.27 -16.27 -2.66
N VAL A 74 0.25 -15.41 -2.80
CA VAL A 74 -1.13 -15.73 -2.39
C VAL A 74 -1.63 -17.00 -3.09
N LYS A 75 -1.38 -17.13 -4.39
CA LYS A 75 -1.78 -18.32 -5.16
C LYS A 75 -1.07 -19.59 -4.68
N ALA A 76 0.24 -19.52 -4.45
CA ALA A 76 1.03 -20.66 -3.98
C ALA A 76 0.63 -21.06 -2.55
N TRP A 77 0.43 -20.08 -1.68
CA TRP A 77 -0.03 -20.29 -0.31
C TRP A 77 -1.43 -20.95 -0.27
N GLN A 78 -2.36 -20.49 -1.10
CA GLN A 78 -3.68 -21.10 -1.20
C GLN A 78 -3.60 -22.57 -1.62
N ALA A 79 -2.79 -22.90 -2.63
CA ALA A 79 -2.58 -24.28 -3.07
C ALA A 79 -2.02 -25.18 -1.94
N TYR A 80 -1.08 -24.63 -1.15
CA TYR A 80 -0.52 -25.32 0.01
C TYR A 80 -1.57 -25.56 1.11
N VAL A 81 -2.32 -24.53 1.50
CA VAL A 81 -3.36 -24.65 2.53
C VAL A 81 -4.45 -25.63 2.13
N GLU A 82 -4.89 -25.62 0.87
CA GLU A 82 -5.98 -26.47 0.39
C GLU A 82 -5.57 -27.93 0.16
N THR A 83 -4.34 -28.18 -0.31
CA THR A 83 -3.94 -29.51 -0.79
C THR A 83 -2.76 -30.13 -0.05
N GLY A 84 -2.09 -29.38 0.82
CA GLY A 84 -0.86 -29.79 1.50
C GLY A 84 0.33 -30.01 0.56
N ARG A 85 0.18 -29.75 -0.75
CA ARG A 85 1.25 -29.82 -1.76
C ARG A 85 1.89 -28.44 -1.92
N ALA A 86 2.99 -28.36 -2.66
CA ALA A 86 3.58 -27.06 -3.05
C ALA A 86 4.14 -26.19 -1.91
N TYR A 87 4.58 -26.79 -0.80
CA TYR A 87 5.29 -26.05 0.27
C TYR A 87 6.53 -25.32 -0.27
N ASP A 88 7.36 -26.01 -1.06
CA ASP A 88 8.57 -25.43 -1.66
C ASP A 88 8.24 -24.25 -2.59
N GLU A 89 7.16 -24.37 -3.37
CA GLU A 89 6.69 -23.30 -4.26
C GLU A 89 6.18 -22.10 -3.48
N ALA A 90 5.43 -22.33 -2.39
CA ALA A 90 4.97 -21.26 -1.50
C ALA A 90 6.14 -20.58 -0.78
N SER A 91 7.15 -21.34 -0.36
CA SER A 91 8.36 -20.82 0.26
C SER A 91 9.18 -19.96 -0.72
N GLN A 92 9.38 -20.44 -1.95
CA GLN A 92 10.05 -19.66 -3.00
C GLN A 92 9.28 -18.38 -3.36
N ALA A 93 7.95 -18.46 -3.47
CA ALA A 93 7.12 -17.30 -3.75
C ALA A 93 7.15 -16.27 -2.61
N TYR A 94 7.22 -16.74 -1.35
CA TYR A 94 7.40 -15.88 -0.19
C TYR A 94 8.76 -15.16 -0.22
N GLN A 95 9.84 -15.87 -0.56
CA GLN A 95 11.16 -15.25 -0.68
C GLN A 95 11.17 -14.17 -1.77
N ALA A 96 10.58 -14.45 -2.94
CA ALA A 96 10.46 -13.46 -4.02
C ALA A 96 9.63 -12.24 -3.60
N TYR A 97 8.57 -12.45 -2.81
CA TYR A 97 7.77 -11.38 -2.23
C TYR A 97 8.59 -10.52 -1.26
N ASP A 98 9.36 -11.14 -0.35
CA ASP A 98 10.20 -10.43 0.62
C ASP A 98 11.30 -9.62 -0.09
N GLU A 99 11.97 -10.19 -1.08
CA GLU A 99 12.97 -9.48 -1.89
C GLU A 99 12.37 -8.27 -2.61
N ALA A 100 11.19 -8.43 -3.22
CA ALA A 100 10.48 -7.32 -3.86
C ALA A 100 10.04 -6.24 -2.85
N TRP A 101 9.68 -6.64 -1.63
CA TRP A 101 9.33 -5.74 -0.54
C TRP A 101 10.53 -4.89 -0.12
N GLN A 102 11.72 -5.50 0.02
CA GLN A 102 12.95 -4.78 0.33
C GLN A 102 13.32 -3.77 -0.77
N VAL A 103 13.19 -4.17 -2.04
CA VAL A 103 13.45 -3.27 -3.19
C VAL A 103 12.50 -2.06 -3.18
N LEU A 104 11.21 -2.28 -2.91
CA LEU A 104 10.25 -1.17 -2.80
C LEU A 104 10.60 -0.24 -1.63
N ASN A 105 10.92 -0.78 -0.45
CA ASN A 105 11.27 0.03 0.71
C ASN A 105 12.50 0.90 0.44
N GLU A 106 13.52 0.34 -0.20
CA GLU A 106 14.72 1.08 -0.57
C GLU A 106 14.40 2.17 -1.60
N ALA A 107 13.60 1.87 -2.61
CA ALA A 107 13.14 2.83 -3.60
C ALA A 107 12.36 3.99 -2.94
N LEU A 108 11.45 3.69 -2.02
CA LEU A 108 10.69 4.69 -1.27
C LEU A 108 11.62 5.57 -0.42
N ARG A 109 12.55 4.96 0.33
CA ARG A 109 13.51 5.67 1.19
C ARG A 109 14.38 6.63 0.39
N LYS A 110 14.94 6.16 -0.73
CA LYS A 110 15.80 6.94 -1.62
C LYS A 110 15.06 8.11 -2.26
N ASN A 111 13.77 7.94 -2.54
CA ASN A 111 12.95 8.92 -3.26
C ASN A 111 12.02 9.74 -2.35
N MET A 112 12.13 9.60 -1.03
CA MET A 112 11.22 10.24 -0.07
C MET A 112 11.08 11.76 -0.26
N PRO A 113 12.15 12.55 -0.51
CA PRO A 113 12.00 13.99 -0.73
C PRO A 113 11.08 14.36 -1.91
N ALA A 114 11.13 13.58 -3.01
CA ALA A 114 10.26 13.80 -4.16
C ALA A 114 8.81 13.39 -3.87
N ILE A 115 8.63 12.31 -3.10
CA ILE A 115 7.32 11.82 -2.66
C ILE A 115 6.66 12.84 -1.71
N GLU A 116 7.40 13.39 -0.76
CA GLU A 116 6.91 14.42 0.17
C GLU A 116 6.55 15.71 -0.55
N ALA A 117 7.35 16.13 -1.55
CA ALA A 117 7.03 17.28 -2.38
C ALA A 117 5.69 17.08 -3.11
N LEU A 118 5.50 15.92 -3.74
CA LEU A 118 4.24 15.58 -4.41
C LEU A 118 3.06 15.48 -3.43
N HIS A 119 3.27 14.88 -2.26
CA HIS A 119 2.25 14.80 -1.22
C HIS A 119 1.76 16.19 -0.79
N LYS A 120 2.67 17.15 -0.63
CA LYS A 120 2.32 18.54 -0.28
C LYS A 120 1.46 19.22 -1.36
N GLU A 121 1.68 18.87 -2.62
CA GLU A 121 0.90 19.36 -3.76
C GLU A 121 -0.50 18.73 -3.82
N GLU A 122 -0.65 17.45 -3.48
CA GLU A 122 -1.92 16.72 -3.63
C GLU A 122 -2.78 16.66 -2.36
N CYS A 123 -2.15 16.72 -1.19
CA CYS A 123 -2.76 16.44 0.10
C CYS A 123 -2.88 17.73 0.94
N HIS A 124 -3.73 18.65 0.49
CA HIS A 124 -3.99 19.90 1.20
C HIS A 124 -4.65 19.68 2.57
N ASN A 125 -4.26 20.50 3.56
CA ASN A 125 -4.73 20.40 4.94
C ASN A 125 -4.54 18.99 5.53
N CYS A 126 -3.40 18.38 5.21
CA CYS A 126 -3.00 17.09 5.76
C CYS A 126 -2.32 17.28 7.12
N PRO A 127 -2.79 16.62 8.19
CA PRO A 127 -2.18 16.67 9.52
C PRO A 127 -0.96 15.74 9.68
N TRP A 128 -0.44 15.16 8.59
CA TRP A 128 0.71 14.27 8.62
C TRP A 128 1.93 14.96 9.25
N ASP A 129 2.47 14.36 10.30
CA ASP A 129 3.61 14.89 11.07
C ASP A 129 4.94 14.14 10.80
N GLY A 130 4.96 13.29 9.76
CA GLY A 130 6.08 12.37 9.49
C GLY A 130 5.91 10.99 10.12
N LYS A 131 4.92 10.81 11.01
CA LYS A 131 4.64 9.54 11.70
C LYS A 131 3.17 9.13 11.63
N THR A 132 2.24 10.07 11.71
CA THR A 132 0.80 9.79 11.74
C THR A 132 -0.03 10.95 11.18
N ILE A 133 -1.23 10.67 10.68
CA ILE A 133 -2.27 11.67 10.37
C ILE A 133 -3.13 12.05 11.58
N PHE A 134 -2.80 11.54 12.77
CA PHE A 134 -3.47 11.88 14.03
C PHE A 134 -2.45 12.45 15.03
N PRO A 135 -2.05 13.71 14.88
CA PRO A 135 -1.08 14.31 15.79
C PRO A 135 -1.68 14.40 17.21
N GLY A 136 -0.92 13.92 18.20
CA GLY A 136 -1.32 13.96 19.62
C GLY A 136 -2.28 12.86 20.08
N SER A 137 -2.59 11.87 19.24
CA SER A 137 -3.29 10.64 19.62
C SER A 137 -2.37 9.59 20.25
#